data_AF-A0A521L0S4-F1
#
_entry.id   AF-A0A521L0S4-F1
#
_cell.length_a   1.000
_cell.length_b   1.000
_cell.length_c   1.000
_cell.angle_alpha   90.00
_cell.angle_beta   90.00
_cell.angle_gamma   90.00
#
_symmetry.space_group_name_H-M   'P 1'
#
loop_
_entity.id
_entity.type
_entity.pdbx_description
1 polymer ?
#
loop_
_entity_poly.entity_id
_entity_poly.type
_entity_poly.pdbx_seq_one_letter_code
_entity_poly.pdbx_strand_id
1 'polypeptide(L)'
;MARGLRVLVVGALTCGVLVGGLGCTGAGSAERKAEPAGNPALGLLNKEIIRLGITIEQITKRIADLQGMPEAADPTLRELRTLDLASAQLHKQQWILQRDQLAFAKERVRQAGETPSGKPQLLEEWRAHQQQFEAAVEDLRRQRHELERKRVQVEGQLVERALQ
;
A
#
# COMPACT_ATOMS: atom_id res chain seq x y z
N MET A 1 -45.92 -21.43 3.85
CA MET A 1 -45.25 -22.73 3.62
C MET A 1 -44.10 -22.44 2.66
N ALA A 2 -42.82 -22.70 2.88
CA ALA A 2 -42.10 -23.43 3.91
C ALA A 2 -40.79 -22.67 4.27
N ARG A 3 -40.27 -22.99 5.46
CA ARG A 3 -39.06 -22.45 6.10
C ARG A 3 -37.81 -23.22 5.64
N GLY A 4 -36.64 -22.63 5.89
CA GLY A 4 -35.37 -23.35 6.07
C GLY A 4 -34.23 -22.75 5.25
N LEU A 5 -33.00 -22.59 5.73
CA LEU A 5 -32.40 -22.99 6.98
C LEU A 5 -31.11 -22.13 7.12
N ARG A 6 -30.94 -21.43 8.25
CA ARG A 6 -29.68 -20.75 8.59
C ARG A 6 -28.74 -21.78 9.20
N VAL A 7 -27.55 -21.97 8.63
CA VAL A 7 -26.49 -22.76 9.28
C VAL A 7 -25.56 -21.80 9.98
N LEU A 8 -25.64 -21.82 11.31
CA LEU A 8 -24.71 -21.21 12.26
C LEU A 8 -23.57 -22.20 12.47
N VAL A 9 -22.35 -21.84 12.09
CA VAL A 9 -21.15 -22.58 12.50
C VAL A 9 -20.56 -21.87 13.71
N VAL A 10 -20.86 -22.43 14.89
CA VAL A 10 -20.22 -22.12 16.16
C VAL A 10 -18.96 -22.98 16.26
N GLY A 11 -17.79 -22.36 16.16
CA GLY A 11 -16.50 -23.02 16.34
C GLY A 11 -15.77 -22.45 17.56
N ALA A 12 -16.21 -22.84 18.75
CA ALA A 12 -15.46 -22.64 19.99
C ALA A 12 -14.48 -23.80 20.14
N LEU A 13 -13.18 -23.53 20.03
CA LEU A 13 -12.14 -24.48 20.41
C LEU A 13 -11.23 -23.82 21.46
N THR A 14 -11.67 -23.91 22.72
CA THR A 14 -10.83 -23.72 23.90
C THR A 14 -10.02 -24.99 24.13
N CYS A 15 -8.70 -24.93 23.94
CA CYS A 15 -7.76 -25.88 24.52
C CYS A 15 -7.10 -25.23 25.73
N GLY A 16 -7.50 -25.67 26.92
CA GLY A 16 -6.67 -25.54 28.11
C GLY A 16 -5.61 -26.65 28.14
N VAL A 17 -4.46 -26.38 28.74
CA VAL A 17 -4.01 -26.98 30.02
C VAL A 17 -2.56 -26.54 30.29
N LEU A 18 -2.37 -26.05 31.51
CA LEU A 18 -1.12 -25.72 32.20
C LEU A 18 -0.24 -26.95 32.44
N VAL A 19 1.08 -26.85 32.24
CA VAL A 19 2.09 -27.56 33.07
C VAL A 19 3.41 -26.77 33.13
N GLY A 20 3.80 -26.37 34.35
CA GLY A 20 5.13 -26.64 34.92
C GLY A 20 6.30 -25.68 34.64
N GLY A 21 6.83 -25.07 35.70
CA GLY A 21 8.16 -24.44 35.68
C GLY A 21 8.46 -23.56 36.90
N LEU A 22 8.56 -24.16 38.09
CA LEU A 22 9.19 -23.52 39.25
C LEU A 22 10.69 -23.33 38.97
N GLY A 23 11.13 -22.08 38.88
CA GLY A 23 12.53 -21.70 38.75
C GLY A 23 12.77 -20.35 39.40
N CYS A 24 13.03 -20.34 40.70
CA CYS A 24 13.60 -19.20 41.41
C CYS A 24 15.10 -19.12 41.15
N THR A 25 15.56 -17.99 40.62
CA THR A 25 16.91 -17.37 40.67
C THR A 25 16.82 -16.24 39.63
N GLY A 26 17.05 -14.96 39.89
CA GLY A 26 17.93 -14.28 40.81
C GLY A 26 18.52 -13.11 40.02
N ALA A 27 18.48 -11.90 40.60
CA ALA A 27 19.17 -10.68 40.17
C ALA A 27 18.66 -9.93 38.91
N GLY A 28 18.38 -8.64 39.12
CA GLY A 28 18.27 -7.65 38.05
C GLY A 28 16.88 -7.04 37.90
N SER A 29 16.39 -6.35 38.94
CA SER A 29 15.33 -5.35 38.77
C SER A 29 15.91 -4.17 37.98
N ALA A 30 16.15 -4.39 36.68
CA ALA A 30 16.08 -3.32 35.72
C ALA A 30 14.58 -3.10 35.49
N GLU A 31 13.99 -2.20 36.28
CA GLU A 31 12.83 -1.45 35.82
C GLU A 31 13.25 -0.75 34.50
N ARG A 32 13.23 -1.49 33.40
CA ARG A 32 12.91 -0.89 32.11
C ARG A 32 11.54 -0.31 32.35
N LYS A 33 11.50 1.00 32.60
CA LYS A 33 10.34 1.83 32.35
C LYS A 33 9.80 1.35 31.01
N ALA A 34 8.73 0.57 31.04
CA ALA A 34 7.95 0.32 29.86
C ALA A 34 7.55 1.72 29.40
N GLU A 35 8.12 2.17 28.28
CA GLU A 35 7.59 3.36 27.63
C GLU A 35 6.08 3.15 27.52
N PRO A 36 5.27 4.18 27.83
CA PRO A 36 3.82 4.05 27.76
C PRO A 36 3.51 3.45 26.39
N ALA A 37 2.94 2.24 26.39
CA ALA A 37 2.78 1.44 25.20
C ALA A 37 1.89 2.23 24.23
N GLY A 38 2.54 2.97 23.33
CA GLY A 38 1.86 3.78 22.33
C GLY A 38 0.96 2.88 21.50
N ASN A 39 -0.06 3.48 20.87
CA ASN A 39 -0.95 2.73 20.01
C ASN A 39 -0.12 1.95 18.95
N PRO A 40 -0.10 0.60 18.97
CA PRO A 40 0.76 -0.19 18.10
C PRO A 40 0.45 0.02 16.62
N ALA A 41 -0.78 0.43 16.29
CA ALA A 41 -1.17 0.79 14.93
C ALA A 41 -0.35 1.98 14.40
N LEU A 42 -0.02 2.98 15.24
CA LEU A 42 0.81 4.12 14.83
C LEU A 42 2.22 3.68 14.42
N GLY A 43 2.79 2.72 15.15
CA GLY A 43 4.10 2.14 14.84
C GLY A 43 4.08 1.39 13.50
N LEU A 44 3.05 0.59 13.24
CA LEU A 44 2.88 -0.13 11.97
C LEU A 44 2.70 0.83 10.79
N LEU A 45 1.80 1.81 10.92
CA LEU A 45 1.57 2.82 9.87
C LEU A 45 2.84 3.60 9.55
N ASN A 46 3.61 3.98 10.57
CA ASN A 46 4.88 4.69 10.36
C ASN A 46 5.90 3.84 9.58
N LYS A 47 6.01 2.55 9.88
CA LYS A 47 6.91 1.63 9.17
C LYS A 47 6.55 1.53 7.69
N GLU A 48 5.26 1.34 7.38
CA GLU A 48 4.81 1.23 5.98
C GLU A 48 4.97 2.56 5.21
N ILE A 49 4.73 3.71 5.85
CA ILE A 49 4.97 5.03 5.24
C ILE A 49 6.46 5.17 4.85
N ILE A 50 7.38 4.81 5.75
CA ILE A 50 8.83 4.86 5.48
C ILE A 50 9.18 3.91 4.33
N ARG A 51 8.67 2.67 4.37
CA ARG A 51 8.91 1.68 3.32
C ARG A 51 8.46 2.19 1.95
N LEU A 52 7.25 2.76 1.87
CA LEU A 52 6.74 3.34 0.63
C LEU A 52 7.58 4.53 0.16
N GLY A 53 8.09 5.36 1.09
CA GLY A 53 9.03 6.43 0.78
C GLY A 53 10.27 5.92 0.03
N ILE A 54 10.90 4.86 0.54
CA ILE A 54 12.06 4.21 -0.09
C ILE A 54 11.68 3.66 -1.48
N THR A 55 10.53 3.00 -1.61
CA THR A 55 10.05 2.51 -2.92
C THR A 55 9.84 3.65 -3.93
N ILE A 56 9.31 4.80 -3.49
CA ILE A 56 9.10 5.99 -4.33
C ILE A 56 10.44 6.57 -4.79
N GLU A 57 11.45 6.59 -3.94
CA GLU A 57 12.81 7.02 -4.30
C GLU A 57 13.43 6.09 -5.34
N GLN A 58 13.32 4.77 -5.15
CA GLN A 58 13.84 3.77 -6.09
C GLN A 58 13.21 3.89 -7.48
N ILE A 59 11.88 4.03 -7.56
CA ILE A 59 11.22 4.22 -8.86
C ILE A 59 11.53 5.58 -9.47
N THR A 60 11.73 6.63 -8.66
CA THR A 60 12.15 7.94 -9.15
C THR A 60 13.54 7.86 -9.79
N LYS A 61 14.48 7.14 -9.17
CA LYS A 61 15.79 6.90 -9.76
C LYS A 61 15.68 6.14 -11.08
N ARG A 62 14.88 5.07 -11.13
CA ARG A 62 14.66 4.31 -12.38
C ARG A 62 14.08 5.18 -13.49
N ILE A 63 13.14 6.07 -13.18
CA ILE A 63 12.60 7.02 -14.16
C ILE A 63 13.71 7.94 -14.68
N ALA A 64 14.55 8.48 -13.79
CA ALA A 64 15.68 9.31 -14.19
C ALA A 64 16.68 8.55 -15.08
N ASP A 65 16.98 7.29 -14.74
CA ASP A 65 17.85 6.43 -15.56
C ASP A 65 17.25 6.21 -16.95
N LEU A 66 15.94 5.91 -17.05
CA LEU A 66 15.23 5.77 -18.32
C LEU A 66 15.16 7.07 -19.12
N GLN A 67 15.11 8.23 -18.47
CA GLN A 67 15.15 9.54 -19.13
C GLN A 67 16.55 9.88 -19.65
N GLY A 68 17.60 9.47 -18.94
CA GLY A 68 19.00 9.71 -19.31
C GLY A 68 19.51 8.86 -20.49
N MET A 69 18.79 7.83 -20.90
CA MET A 69 19.19 7.02 -22.06
C MET A 69 19.15 7.83 -23.37
N PRO A 70 20.05 7.55 -24.33
CA PRO A 70 19.99 8.19 -25.65
C PRO A 70 18.68 7.86 -26.36
N GLU A 71 18.15 8.80 -27.12
CA GLU A 71 16.92 8.61 -27.90
C GLU A 71 17.15 7.56 -28.99
N ALA A 72 16.19 6.65 -29.16
CA ALA A 72 16.25 5.68 -30.23
C ALA A 72 16.02 6.38 -31.59
N ALA A 73 16.86 6.05 -32.57
CA ALA A 73 16.67 6.51 -33.94
C ALA A 73 15.38 5.95 -34.54
N ASP A 74 15.03 4.71 -34.20
CA ASP A 74 13.79 4.06 -34.60
C ASP A 74 12.57 4.68 -33.89
N PRO A 75 11.56 5.15 -34.63
CA PRO A 75 10.39 5.82 -34.05
C PRO A 75 9.52 4.88 -33.20
N THR A 76 9.43 3.60 -33.55
CA THR A 76 8.64 2.61 -32.79
C THR A 76 9.33 2.27 -31.47
N LEU A 77 10.67 2.15 -31.46
CA LEU A 77 11.43 1.99 -30.20
C LEU A 77 11.33 3.24 -29.30
N ARG A 78 11.27 4.43 -29.89
CA ARG A 78 11.05 5.68 -29.14
C ARG A 78 9.65 5.73 -28.52
N GLU A 79 8.63 5.31 -29.26
CA GLU A 79 7.27 5.20 -28.73
C GLU A 79 7.22 4.18 -27.58
N LEU A 80 7.83 3.02 -27.73
CA LEU A 80 7.89 2.01 -26.66
C LEU A 80 8.55 2.56 -25.39
N ARG A 81 9.69 3.26 -25.53
CA ARG A 81 10.36 3.93 -24.40
C ARG A 81 9.46 4.98 -23.74
N THR A 82 8.70 5.73 -24.52
CA THR A 82 7.75 6.74 -24.00
C THR A 82 6.65 6.07 -23.16
N LEU A 83 6.14 4.93 -23.62
CA LEU A 83 5.14 4.14 -22.89
C LEU A 83 5.70 3.53 -21.61
N ASP A 84 6.94 3.04 -21.63
CA ASP A 84 7.62 2.52 -20.44
C ASP A 84 7.84 3.62 -19.39
N LEU A 85 8.23 4.83 -19.82
CA LEU A 85 8.36 5.99 -18.95
C LEU A 85 7.02 6.40 -18.33
N ALA A 86 5.95 6.48 -19.14
CA ALA A 86 4.62 6.78 -18.65
C ALA A 86 4.13 5.74 -17.63
N SER A 87 4.41 4.45 -17.90
CA SER A 87 4.05 3.34 -17.02
C SER A 87 4.79 3.41 -15.68
N ALA A 88 6.09 3.76 -15.70
CA ALA A 88 6.87 3.97 -14.48
C ALA A 88 6.38 5.18 -13.67
N GLN A 89 6.03 6.29 -14.33
CA GLN A 89 5.44 7.47 -13.68
C GLN A 89 4.10 7.15 -13.03
N LEU A 90 3.24 6.40 -13.70
CA LEU A 90 1.94 5.99 -13.16
C LEU A 90 2.12 5.10 -11.92
N HIS A 91 3.06 4.16 -11.96
CA HIS A 91 3.38 3.31 -10.82
C HIS A 91 3.93 4.14 -9.63
N LYS A 92 4.72 5.18 -9.89
CA LYS A 92 5.15 6.14 -8.86
C LYS A 92 3.95 6.87 -8.23
N GLN A 93 3.02 7.36 -9.05
CA GLN A 93 1.81 8.03 -8.56
C GLN A 93 0.97 7.12 -7.65
N GLN A 94 0.82 5.84 -8.02
CA GLN A 94 0.13 4.85 -7.18
C GLN A 94 0.78 4.71 -5.80
N TRP A 95 2.11 4.62 -5.72
CA TRP A 95 2.80 4.52 -4.44
C TRP A 95 2.67 5.78 -3.59
N ILE A 96 2.71 6.96 -4.21
CA ILE A 96 2.49 8.25 -3.52
C ILE A 96 1.09 8.27 -2.92
N LEU A 97 0.06 7.93 -3.71
CA LEU A 97 -1.32 7.89 -3.25
C LEU A 97 -1.51 6.95 -2.04
N GLN A 98 -0.89 5.76 -2.08
CA GLN A 98 -0.94 4.82 -0.96
C GLN A 98 -0.22 5.34 0.28
N ARG A 99 0.96 5.94 0.12
CA ARG A 99 1.70 6.54 1.23
C ARG A 99 0.89 7.64 1.90
N ASP A 100 0.26 8.49 1.10
CA ASP A 100 -0.52 9.63 1.58
C ASP A 100 -1.79 9.17 2.31
N GLN A 101 -2.46 8.11 1.81
CA GLN A 101 -3.57 7.45 2.52
C GLN A 101 -3.14 6.92 3.89
N LEU A 102 -1.96 6.28 4.00
CA LEU A 102 -1.45 5.79 5.27
C LEU A 102 -1.08 6.94 6.22
N ALA A 103 -0.51 8.03 5.70
CA ALA A 103 -0.20 9.22 6.49
C ALA A 103 -1.48 9.86 7.04
N PHE A 104 -2.53 9.96 6.23
CA PHE A 104 -3.84 10.41 6.66
C PHE A 104 -4.41 9.50 7.76
N ALA A 105 -4.40 8.17 7.56
CA ALA A 105 -4.86 7.21 8.55
C ALA A 105 -4.11 7.34 9.88
N LYS A 106 -2.77 7.47 9.83
CA LYS A 106 -1.91 7.64 11.02
C LYS A 106 -2.33 8.87 11.82
N GLU A 107 -2.57 9.98 11.13
CA GLU A 107 -2.97 11.23 11.76
C GLU A 107 -4.35 11.12 12.43
N ARG A 108 -5.32 10.46 11.78
CA ARG A 108 -6.65 10.22 12.38
C ARG A 108 -6.58 9.32 13.61
N VAL A 109 -5.77 8.27 13.58
CA VAL A 109 -5.55 7.39 14.73
C VAL A 109 -4.92 8.15 15.89
N ARG A 110 -3.95 9.03 15.61
CA ARG A 110 -3.33 9.90 16.62
C ARG A 110 -4.36 10.84 17.27
N GLN A 111 -5.11 11.59 16.46
CA GLN A 111 -6.13 12.53 16.93
C GLN A 111 -7.23 11.85 17.76
N ALA A 112 -7.66 10.65 17.35
CA ALA A 112 -8.67 9.88 18.09
C ALA A 112 -8.20 9.43 19.49
N GLY A 113 -6.88 9.30 19.69
CA GLY A 113 -6.27 9.03 20.99
C GLY A 113 -6.20 10.28 21.88
N GLU A 114 -6.02 11.46 21.29
CA GLU A 114 -5.90 12.73 22.00
C GLU A 114 -7.25 13.36 22.35
N THR A 115 -8.26 13.24 21.48
CA THR A 115 -9.59 13.84 21.68
C THR A 115 -10.69 12.80 21.44
N PRO A 116 -11.06 11.99 22.45
CA PRO A 116 -12.03 10.92 22.29
C PRO A 116 -13.43 11.38 21.86
N SER A 117 -13.86 12.57 22.27
CA SER A 117 -15.15 13.16 21.89
C SER A 117 -15.23 13.54 20.41
N GLY A 118 -14.09 13.76 19.73
CA GLY A 118 -14.02 14.08 18.30
C GLY A 118 -14.12 12.87 17.37
N LYS A 119 -14.15 11.63 17.90
CA LYS A 119 -14.15 10.40 17.10
C LYS A 119 -15.24 10.32 16.03
N PRO A 120 -16.50 10.74 16.26
CA PRO A 120 -17.54 10.71 15.22
C PRO A 120 -17.16 11.54 14.00
N GLN A 121 -16.64 12.76 14.20
CA GLN A 121 -16.20 13.64 13.12
C GLN A 121 -15.00 13.04 12.38
N LEU A 122 -14.00 12.52 13.11
CA LEU A 122 -12.83 11.88 12.48
C LEU A 122 -13.23 10.68 11.61
N LEU A 123 -14.27 9.94 12.00
CA LEU A 123 -14.78 8.82 11.22
C LEU A 123 -15.50 9.27 9.95
N GLU A 124 -16.22 10.38 9.98
CA GLU A 124 -16.84 10.98 8.81
C GLU A 124 -15.78 11.46 7.80
N GLU A 125 -14.79 12.20 8.29
CA GLU A 125 -13.65 12.67 7.47
C GLU A 125 -12.87 11.49 6.87
N TRP A 126 -12.69 10.40 7.63
CA TRP A 126 -12.08 9.17 7.13
C TRP A 126 -12.87 8.54 5.97
N ARG A 127 -14.20 8.43 6.10
CA ARG A 127 -15.04 7.86 5.04
C ARG A 127 -15.01 8.69 3.77
N ALA A 128 -15.06 10.02 3.90
CA ALA A 128 -14.95 10.92 2.77
C ALA A 128 -13.60 10.76 2.05
N HIS A 129 -12.49 10.72 2.80
CA HIS A 129 -11.17 10.50 2.24
C HIS A 129 -11.02 9.11 1.59
N GLN A 130 -11.61 8.07 2.20
CA GLN A 130 -11.60 6.72 1.64
C GLN A 130 -12.29 6.67 0.25
N GLN A 131 -13.42 7.35 0.08
CA GLN A 131 -14.11 7.42 -1.22
C GLN A 131 -13.23 8.12 -2.28
N GLN A 132 -12.54 9.20 -1.91
CA GLN A 132 -11.60 9.90 -2.80
C GLN A 132 -10.43 8.99 -3.19
N PHE A 133 -9.87 8.26 -2.22
CA PHE A 133 -8.79 7.30 -2.46
C PHE A 133 -9.24 6.17 -3.41
N GLU A 134 -10.41 5.59 -3.20
CA GLU A 134 -10.97 4.53 -4.06
C GLU A 134 -11.16 5.02 -5.49
N ALA A 135 -11.72 6.23 -5.67
CA ALA A 135 -11.87 6.83 -7.00
C ALA A 135 -10.51 7.05 -7.70
N ALA A 136 -9.51 7.54 -6.97
CA ALA A 136 -8.16 7.74 -7.51
C ALA A 136 -7.48 6.41 -7.88
N VAL A 137 -7.68 5.35 -7.09
CA VAL A 137 -7.16 4.00 -7.43
C VAL A 137 -7.80 3.46 -8.71
N GLU A 138 -9.11 3.63 -8.89
CA GLU A 138 -9.81 3.19 -10.10
C GLU A 138 -9.35 3.96 -11.35
N ASP A 139 -9.10 5.27 -11.22
CA ASP A 139 -8.56 6.07 -12.30
C ASP A 139 -7.14 5.60 -12.71
N LEU A 140 -6.25 5.40 -11.74
CA LEU A 140 -4.91 4.86 -11.98
C LEU A 140 -4.95 3.46 -12.63
N ARG A 141 -5.88 2.59 -12.22
CA ARG A 141 -6.07 1.26 -12.83
C ARG A 141 -6.45 1.36 -14.30
N ARG A 142 -7.35 2.28 -14.63
CA ARG A 142 -7.78 2.54 -16.02
C ARG A 142 -6.63 3.04 -16.87
N GLN A 143 -5.92 4.06 -16.41
CA GLN A 143 -4.74 4.61 -17.10
C GLN A 143 -3.69 3.53 -17.36
N ARG A 144 -3.43 2.66 -16.37
CA ARG A 144 -2.46 1.56 -16.50
C ARG A 144 -2.88 0.57 -17.58
N HIS A 145 -4.16 0.21 -17.61
CA HIS A 145 -4.69 -0.73 -18.59
C HIS A 145 -4.63 -0.17 -20.02
N GLU A 146 -4.88 1.13 -20.19
CA GLU A 146 -4.73 1.82 -21.48
C GLU A 146 -3.28 1.85 -21.95
N LEU A 147 -2.33 2.18 -21.06
CA LEU A 147 -0.90 2.17 -21.37
C LEU A 147 -0.42 0.76 -21.75
N GLU A 148 -0.79 -0.26 -20.99
CA GLU A 148 -0.38 -1.65 -21.25
C GLU A 148 -0.89 -2.14 -22.61
N ARG A 149 -2.16 -1.85 -22.92
CA ARG A 149 -2.74 -2.20 -24.23
C ARG A 149 -1.96 -1.57 -25.38
N LYS A 150 -1.64 -0.28 -25.25
CA LYS A 150 -0.88 0.44 -26.27
C LYS A 150 0.56 -0.09 -26.38
N ARG A 151 1.19 -0.41 -25.25
CA ARG A 151 2.52 -1.01 -25.20
C ARG A 151 2.59 -2.34 -25.96
N VAL A 152 1.66 -3.26 -25.68
CA VAL A 152 1.57 -4.56 -26.38
C VAL A 152 1.36 -4.38 -27.88
N GLN A 153 0.55 -3.40 -28.31
CA GLN A 153 0.35 -3.09 -29.72
C GLN A 153 1.66 -2.65 -30.41
N VAL A 154 2.40 -1.73 -29.79
CA VAL A 154 3.69 -1.22 -30.32
C VAL A 154 4.74 -2.34 -30.34
N GLU A 155 4.80 -3.18 -29.31
CA GLU A 155 5.66 -4.36 -29.29
C GLU A 155 5.32 -5.34 -30.42
N GLY A 156 4.03 -5.57 -30.69
CA GLY A 156 3.57 -6.40 -31.80
C GLY A 156 4.12 -5.91 -33.15
N GLN A 157 4.05 -4.60 -33.41
CA GLN A 157 4.58 -4.00 -34.64
C GLN A 157 6.10 -4.20 -34.79
N LEU A 158 6.85 -4.11 -33.68
CA LEU A 158 8.29 -4.36 -33.69
C LEU A 158 8.61 -5.81 -34.09
N VAL A 159 7.89 -6.76 -33.51
CA VAL A 159 8.08 -8.19 -33.76
C VAL A 159 7.68 -8.53 -35.20
N GLU A 160 6.52 -8.06 -35.67
CA GLU A 160 6.06 -8.28 -37.05
C GLU A 160 7.08 -7.80 -38.07
N ARG A 161 7.63 -6.60 -37.89
CA ARG A 161 8.65 -6.04 -38.78
C ARG A 161 9.97 -6.82 -38.76
N ALA A 162 10.33 -7.43 -37.63
CA ALA A 162 11.56 -8.21 -37.51
C ALA A 162 11.46 -9.61 -38.15
N LEU A 163 10.24 -10.08 -38.42
CA LEU A 163 9.96 -11.39 -39.02
C LEU A 163 9.70 -11.32 -40.54
N GLN A 164 9.66 -10.11 -41.11
CA GLN A 164 9.53 -9.85 -42.55
C GLN A 164 10.90 -9.62 -43.18
#